data_AF-F6L4V1-F1
#
_entry.id   AF-F6L4V1-F1
#
_cell.length_a   1.000
_cell.length_b   1.000
_cell.length_c   1.000
_cell.angle_alpha   90.00
_cell.angle_beta   90.00
_cell.angle_gamma   90.00
#
_symmetry.space_group_name_H-M   'P 1'
#
loop_
_entity.id
_entity.type
_entity.pdbx_description
1 polymer ?
#
loop_
_entity_poly.entity_id
_entity_poly.type
_entity_poly.pdbx_seq_one_letter_code
_entity_poly.pdbx_strand_id
1 'polypeptide(L)'
;GILYLLAISSLGVYGIIIGGWSSNSKYSFLGALRSTAQMISYELTIGFSILSVIVCAKSLNLISIVLAQKTVWYCFPLFPIFLIFFISCLAETNRHPFDLPEAEAELVSGYNVEYSAMGFALFFLGEYANMLLMSSLTTILFL
;
A
#
# COMPACT_ATOMS: atom_id res chain seq x y z
N GLY A 1 4.28 -11.84 -11.48
CA GLY A 1 4.43 -12.69 -10.27
C GLY A 1 4.44 -11.82 -9.04
N ILE A 2 4.62 -12.38 -7.84
CA ILE A 2 4.59 -11.59 -6.59
C ILE A 2 5.68 -10.52 -6.53
N LEU A 3 6.92 -10.86 -6.93
CA LEU A 3 8.04 -9.91 -6.93
C LEU A 3 7.79 -8.68 -7.82
N TYR A 4 7.01 -8.85 -8.89
CA TYR A 4 6.64 -7.74 -9.77
C TYR A 4 5.69 -6.77 -9.07
N LEU A 5 4.78 -7.27 -8.23
CA LEU A 5 3.84 -6.42 -7.48
C LEU A 5 4.58 -5.60 -6.41
N LEU A 6 5.53 -6.22 -5.70
CA LEU A 6 6.43 -5.53 -4.77
C LEU A 6 7.34 -4.49 -5.47
N ALA A 7 7.76 -4.77 -6.71
CA ALA A 7 8.55 -3.81 -7.48
C ALA A 7 7.71 -2.59 -7.93
N ILE A 8 6.41 -2.77 -8.16
CA ILE A 8 5.52 -1.65 -8.51
C ILE A 8 5.12 -0.83 -7.29
N SER A 9 4.85 -1.47 -6.14
CA SER A 9 4.52 -0.74 -4.90
C SER A 9 5.63 0.24 -4.53
N SER A 10 6.88 -0.21 -4.58
CA SER A 10 8.05 0.63 -4.29
C SER A 10 8.22 1.80 -5.27
N LEU A 11 7.75 1.66 -6.52
CA LEU A 11 7.72 2.77 -7.47
C LEU A 11 6.67 3.83 -7.13
N GLY A 12 5.56 3.45 -6.48
CA GLY A 12 4.50 4.36 -6.03
C GLY A 12 5.00 5.40 -5.03
N VAL A 13 5.94 5.02 -4.15
CA VAL A 13 6.60 5.90 -3.17
C VAL A 13 7.24 7.12 -3.85
N TYR A 14 7.87 6.92 -5.01
CA TYR A 14 8.51 8.01 -5.76
C TYR A 14 7.49 9.02 -6.29
N GLY A 15 6.29 8.58 -6.66
CA GLY A 15 5.22 9.45 -7.13
C GLY A 15 4.83 10.48 -6.08
N ILE A 16 4.74 10.06 -4.81
CA ILE A 16 4.38 10.93 -3.68
C ILE A 16 5.50 11.92 -3.35
N ILE A 17 6.76 11.49 -3.34
CA ILE A 17 7.90 12.40 -3.04
C ILE A 17 8.04 13.46 -4.11
N ILE A 18 8.04 13.06 -5.38
CA ILE A 18 8.21 13.99 -6.50
C ILE A 18 7.02 14.95 -6.54
N GLY A 19 5.80 14.44 -6.33
CA GLY A 19 4.59 15.26 -6.28
C GLY A 19 4.59 16.28 -5.14
N GLY A 20 5.04 15.89 -3.95
CA GLY A 20 5.21 16.80 -2.82
C GLY A 20 6.33 17.81 -3.02
N TRP A 21 7.46 17.39 -3.61
CA TRP A 21 8.60 18.27 -3.85
C TRP A 21 8.33 19.33 -4.93
N SER A 22 7.60 18.99 -5.99
CA SER A 22 7.25 19.93 -7.06
C SER A 22 6.27 21.02 -6.63
N SER A 23 5.54 20.82 -5.53
CA SER A 23 4.62 21.83 -4.98
C SER A 23 5.34 23.03 -4.36
N ASN A 24 6.64 22.97 -4.05
CA ASN A 24 7.41 24.13 -3.59
C ASN A 24 6.86 24.86 -2.32
N SER A 25 6.00 24.22 -1.52
CA SER A 25 5.68 24.65 -0.15
C SER A 25 6.26 23.72 0.91
N LYS A 26 6.61 24.35 2.03
CA LYS A 26 7.23 23.66 3.17
C LYS A 26 6.31 22.62 3.80
N TYR A 27 5.02 22.92 3.92
CA TYR A 27 4.03 22.03 4.55
C TYR A 27 3.70 20.82 3.66
N SER A 28 3.52 21.04 2.36
CA SER A 28 3.29 19.95 1.40
C SER A 28 4.48 19.00 1.31
N PHE A 29 5.71 19.53 1.29
CA PHE A 29 6.91 18.70 1.30
C PHE A 29 7.05 17.88 2.59
N LEU A 30 6.74 18.47 3.76
CA LEU A 30 6.74 17.74 5.04
C LEU A 30 5.65 16.65 5.09
N GLY A 31 4.47 16.91 4.53
CA GLY A 31 3.42 15.91 4.37
C GLY A 31 3.86 14.74 3.50
N ALA A 32 4.43 15.02 2.33
CA ALA A 32 4.93 14.02 1.40
C ALA A 32 6.05 13.14 2.01
N LEU A 33 6.96 13.74 2.80
CA LEU A 33 7.99 13.02 3.53
C LEU A 33 7.40 12.09 4.61
N ARG A 34 6.35 12.52 5.32
CA ARG A 34 5.65 11.68 6.31
C ARG A 34 4.95 10.50 5.65
N SER A 35 4.21 10.72 4.56
CA SER A 35 3.57 9.63 3.80
C SER A 35 4.58 8.63 3.28
N THR A 36 5.74 9.09 2.80
CA THR A 36 6.73 8.16 2.27
C THR A 36 7.48 7.40 3.35
N ALA A 37 7.79 8.03 4.48
CA ALA A 37 8.29 7.30 5.64
C ALA A 37 7.31 6.20 6.09
N GLN A 38 6.00 6.50 6.10
CA GLN A 38 4.95 5.53 6.41
C GLN A 38 4.92 4.39 5.39
N MET A 39 4.79 4.71 4.10
CA MET A 39 4.65 3.72 3.02
C MET A 39 5.84 2.74 2.99
N ILE A 40 7.07 3.24 3.11
CA ILE A 40 8.29 2.41 3.14
C ILE A 40 8.31 1.48 4.37
N SER A 41 7.84 1.97 5.53
CA SER A 41 7.82 1.18 6.77
C SER A 41 6.85 -0.01 6.67
N TYR A 42 5.69 0.19 6.05
CA TYR A 42 4.69 -0.86 5.88
C TYR A 42 4.99 -1.79 4.71
N GLU A 43 5.71 -1.33 3.69
CA GLU A 43 6.15 -2.17 2.57
C GLU A 43 7.05 -3.32 3.05
N LEU A 44 7.93 -3.08 4.03
CA LEU A 44 8.72 -4.14 4.65
C LEU A 44 7.84 -5.19 5.32
N THR A 45 6.82 -4.76 6.05
CA THR A 45 5.90 -5.65 6.78
C THR A 45 5.07 -6.49 5.80
N ILE A 46 4.65 -5.90 4.68
CA ILE A 46 3.97 -6.57 3.56
C ILE A 46 4.89 -7.59 2.90
N GLY A 47 6.16 -7.24 2.65
CA GLY A 47 7.15 -8.17 2.11
C GLY A 47 7.34 -9.41 2.98
N PHE A 48 7.48 -9.26 4.29
CA PHE A 48 7.64 -10.38 5.22
C PHE A 48 6.38 -11.25 5.37
N SER A 49 5.20 -10.65 5.40
CA SER A 49 3.94 -11.39 5.46
C SER A 49 3.70 -12.19 4.18
N ILE A 50 3.99 -11.63 3.00
CA ILE A 50 3.97 -12.34 1.72
C ILE A 50 4.97 -13.51 1.70
N LEU A 51 6.17 -13.33 2.27
CA LEU A 51 7.18 -14.39 2.35
C LEU A 51 6.63 -15.63 3.06
N SER A 52 5.87 -15.46 4.14
CA SER A 52 5.26 -16.58 4.86
C SER A 52 4.26 -17.37 4.00
N VAL A 53 3.47 -16.69 3.16
CA VAL A 53 2.53 -17.32 2.22
C VAL A 53 3.27 -18.06 1.12
N ILE A 54 4.37 -17.47 0.60
CA ILE A 54 5.23 -18.13 -0.42
C ILE A 54 5.81 -19.44 0.11
N VAL A 55 6.25 -19.47 1.38
CA VAL A 55 6.79 -20.70 2.00
C VAL A 55 5.74 -21.80 2.04
N CYS A 56 4.48 -21.47 2.33
CA CYS A 56 3.37 -22.42 2.31
C CYS A 56 3.02 -22.90 0.89
N ALA A 57 3.04 -21.99 -0.10
CA ALA A 57 2.67 -22.30 -1.48
C ALA A 57 3.82 -22.90 -2.33
N LYS A 58 5.08 -22.78 -1.87
CA LYS A 58 6.30 -23.23 -2.55
C LYS A 58 6.49 -22.66 -3.96
N SER A 59 5.88 -21.52 -4.26
CA SER A 59 5.89 -20.92 -5.59
C SER A 59 5.71 -19.41 -5.53
N LEU A 60 6.25 -18.70 -6.51
CA LEU A 60 6.14 -17.23 -6.67
C LEU A 60 5.05 -16.83 -7.68
N ASN A 61 4.41 -17.81 -8.32
CA ASN A 61 3.34 -17.57 -9.26
C ASN A 61 2.01 -17.42 -8.51
N LEU A 62 1.24 -16.39 -8.85
CA LEU A 62 -0.06 -16.10 -8.21
C LEU A 62 -1.06 -17.23 -8.46
N ILE A 63 -1.03 -17.83 -9.65
CA ILE A 63 -1.96 -18.91 -10.02
C ILE A 63 -1.71 -20.16 -9.16
N SER A 64 -0.45 -20.53 -8.94
CA SER A 64 -0.13 -21.69 -8.10
C SER A 64 -0.47 -21.45 -6.63
N ILE A 65 -0.39 -20.21 -6.15
CA ILE A 65 -0.78 -19.82 -4.80
C ILE A 65 -2.29 -19.97 -4.59
N VAL A 66 -3.11 -19.56 -5.56
CA VAL A 66 -4.56 -19.77 -5.52
C VAL A 66 -4.90 -21.26 -5.58
N LEU A 67 -4.23 -22.02 -6.44
CA LEU A 67 -4.44 -23.47 -6.53
C LEU A 67 -4.03 -24.22 -5.26
N ALA A 68 -3.01 -23.74 -4.54
CA ALA A 68 -2.58 -24.31 -3.26
C ALA A 68 -3.61 -24.10 -2.13
N GLN A 69 -4.53 -23.13 -2.27
CA GLN A 69 -5.59 -22.82 -1.30
C GLN A 69 -6.88 -23.64 -1.51
N LYS A 70 -6.88 -24.61 -2.44
CA LYS A 70 -8.08 -25.40 -2.77
C LYS A 70 -8.66 -26.18 -1.58
N THR A 71 -7.81 -26.62 -0.65
CA THR A 71 -8.24 -27.42 0.51
C THR A 71 -8.66 -26.53 1.69
N VAL A 72 -7.82 -25.56 2.04
CA VAL A 72 -8.04 -24.60 3.12
C VAL A 72 -7.43 -23.27 2.71
N TRP A 73 -8.17 -22.19 2.90
CA TRP A 73 -7.69 -20.82 2.68
C TRP A 73 -6.60 -20.45 3.67
N TYR A 74 -5.60 -19.70 3.23
CA TYR A 74 -4.48 -19.32 4.10
C TYR A 74 -4.88 -18.38 5.25
N CYS A 75 -6.06 -17.74 5.18
CA CYS A 75 -6.63 -16.98 6.28
C CYS A 75 -6.78 -17.81 7.58
N PHE A 76 -7.10 -19.10 7.50
CA PHE A 76 -7.28 -19.95 8.68
C PHE A 76 -5.95 -20.36 9.36
N PRO A 77 -4.98 -20.99 8.67
CA PRO A 77 -3.72 -21.38 9.30
C PRO A 77 -2.81 -20.18 9.61
N LEU A 78 -2.89 -19.09 8.84
CA LEU A 78 -2.04 -17.91 8.98
C LEU A 78 -2.82 -16.69 9.49
N PHE A 79 -3.85 -16.90 10.31
CA PHE A 79 -4.71 -15.81 10.78
C PHE A 79 -3.98 -14.59 11.39
N PRO A 80 -2.94 -14.75 12.23
CA PRO A 80 -2.18 -13.60 12.74
C PRO A 80 -1.46 -12.83 11.63
N ILE A 81 -0.95 -13.54 10.63
CA ILE A 81 -0.26 -12.95 9.48
C ILE A 81 -1.26 -12.23 8.58
N PHE A 82 -2.44 -12.81 8.38
CA PHE A 82 -3.52 -12.15 7.64
C PHE A 82 -3.90 -10.82 8.29
N LEU A 83 -4.02 -10.75 9.61
CA LEU A 83 -4.30 -9.50 10.33
C LEU A 83 -3.17 -8.48 10.14
N ILE A 84 -1.91 -8.89 10.29
CA ILE A 84 -0.75 -8.00 10.08
C ILE A 84 -0.72 -7.49 8.65
N PHE A 85 -0.96 -8.37 7.67
CA PHE A 85 -1.01 -8.03 6.25
C PHE A 85 -2.13 -7.01 5.98
N PHE A 86 -3.33 -7.26 6.48
CA PHE A 86 -4.48 -6.38 6.30
C PHE A 86 -4.27 -4.99 6.89
N ILE A 87 -3.74 -4.91 8.12
CA ILE A 87 -3.39 -3.63 8.77
C ILE A 87 -2.30 -2.91 7.98
N SER A 88 -1.31 -3.63 7.47
CA SER A 88 -0.24 -3.04 6.67
C SER A 88 -0.75 -2.50 5.33
N CYS A 89 -1.67 -3.19 4.65
CA CYS A 89 -2.32 -2.70 3.43
C CYS A 89 -3.17 -1.43 3.68
N LEU A 90 -3.85 -1.36 4.83
CA LEU A 90 -4.56 -0.15 5.26
C LEU A 90 -3.60 1.03 5.43
N ALA A 91 -2.45 0.78 6.04
CA ALA A 91 -1.45 1.80 6.27
C ALA A 91 -0.70 2.22 5.00
N GLU A 92 -0.46 1.31 4.06
CA GLU A 92 0.14 1.61 2.75
C GLU A 92 -0.79 2.47 1.87
N THR A 93 -2.11 2.26 1.98
CA THR A 93 -3.11 3.05 1.25
C THR A 93 -3.45 4.38 1.93
N ASN A 94 -2.72 4.76 3.00
CA ASN A 94 -2.93 5.98 3.79
C ASN A 94 -4.38 6.16 4.27
N ARG A 95 -5.11 5.05 4.52
CA ARG A 95 -6.50 5.14 4.94
C ARG A 95 -6.65 5.13 6.45
N HIS A 96 -7.73 5.74 6.92
CA HIS A 96 -8.13 5.75 8.32
C HIS A 96 -8.05 4.33 8.90
N PRO A 97 -7.34 4.10 10.03
CA PRO A 97 -6.81 5.06 11.01
C PRO A 97 -5.39 5.61 10.76
N PHE A 98 -4.73 5.24 9.66
CA PHE A 98 -3.34 5.61 9.36
C PHE A 98 -3.21 6.79 8.38
N ASP A 99 -4.11 7.75 8.51
CA ASP A 99 -4.17 8.93 7.63
C ASP A 99 -3.39 10.15 8.19
N LEU A 100 -2.21 9.87 8.72
CA LEU A 100 -1.29 10.87 9.27
C LEU A 100 -0.70 11.87 8.25
N PRO A 101 -0.59 11.56 6.94
CA PRO A 101 -0.05 12.49 5.94
C PRO A 101 -1.08 13.44 5.31
N GLU A 102 -2.35 13.04 5.20
CA GLU A 102 -3.41 13.91 4.65
C GLU A 102 -4.20 14.66 5.74
N ALA A 103 -3.93 14.37 7.02
CA ALA A 103 -4.60 14.96 8.17
C ALA A 103 -4.83 16.47 8.02
N GLU A 104 -6.08 16.83 7.72
CA GLU A 104 -6.52 18.21 7.46
C GLU A 104 -6.23 19.14 8.64
N ALA A 105 -6.23 18.59 9.85
CA ALA A 105 -5.97 19.31 11.09
C ALA A 105 -4.49 19.71 11.28
N GLU A 106 -3.53 18.94 10.76
CA GLU A 106 -2.10 19.20 10.93
C GLU A 106 -1.45 19.86 9.71
N LEU A 107 -1.94 19.53 8.50
CA LEU A 107 -1.26 19.89 7.24
C LEU A 107 -2.18 20.53 6.20
N VAL A 108 -3.43 20.88 6.54
CA VAL A 108 -4.38 21.59 5.64
C VAL A 108 -4.45 20.92 4.26
N SER A 109 -4.56 19.57 4.21
CA SER A 109 -4.58 18.73 3.00
C SER A 109 -3.22 18.26 2.42
N GLY A 110 -2.11 18.39 3.17
CA GLY A 110 -0.89 17.61 2.92
C GLY A 110 -0.20 17.90 1.58
N TYR A 111 0.02 16.87 0.75
CA TYR A 111 0.68 17.00 -0.56
C TYR A 111 -0.24 17.44 -1.71
N ASN A 112 -1.56 17.48 -1.48
CA ASN A 112 -2.57 17.81 -2.48
C ASN A 112 -2.89 19.31 -2.55
N VAL A 113 -2.37 20.12 -1.61
CA VAL A 113 -2.74 21.53 -1.38
C VAL A 113 -2.54 22.43 -2.61
N GLU A 114 -1.52 22.14 -3.41
CA GLU A 114 -1.13 23.01 -4.53
C GLU A 114 -1.58 22.48 -5.89
N TYR A 115 -2.16 21.29 -5.94
CA TYR A 115 -2.60 20.71 -7.20
C TYR A 115 -3.97 21.25 -7.59
N SER A 116 -4.04 21.83 -8.80
CA SER A 116 -5.31 22.17 -9.44
C SER A 116 -6.14 20.92 -9.75
N ALA A 117 -7.43 21.11 -10.06
CA ALA A 117 -8.46 20.08 -10.18
C ALA A 117 -8.03 18.77 -10.90
N MET A 118 -7.24 18.85 -11.99
CA MET A 118 -6.77 17.66 -12.70
C MET A 118 -5.71 16.85 -11.92
N GLY A 119 -4.74 17.54 -11.30
CA GLY A 119 -3.71 16.88 -10.49
C GLY A 119 -4.30 16.25 -9.24
N PHE A 120 -5.20 16.97 -8.57
CA PHE A 120 -5.98 16.48 -7.45
C PHE A 120 -6.76 15.20 -7.83
N ALA A 121 -7.50 15.22 -8.94
CA ALA A 121 -8.27 14.05 -9.38
C ALA A 121 -7.38 12.82 -9.66
N LEU A 122 -6.18 13.02 -10.19
CA LEU A 122 -5.24 11.93 -10.46
C LEU A 122 -4.68 11.29 -9.18
N PHE A 123 -4.40 12.08 -8.13
CA PHE A 123 -3.98 11.54 -6.83
C PHE A 123 -5.08 10.67 -6.21
N PHE A 124 -6.31 11.18 -6.12
CA PHE A 124 -7.44 10.39 -5.61
C PHE A 124 -7.68 9.12 -6.41
N LEU A 125 -7.67 9.22 -7.74
CA LEU A 125 -7.84 8.05 -8.61
C LEU A 125 -6.72 7.03 -8.39
N GLY A 126 -5.48 7.48 -8.22
CA GLY A 126 -4.33 6.64 -7.89
C GLY A 126 -4.48 5.92 -6.55
N GLU A 127 -4.92 6.61 -5.51
CA GLU A 127 -5.17 6.00 -4.20
C GLU A 127 -6.28 4.96 -4.23
N TYR A 128 -7.39 5.24 -4.91
CA TYR A 128 -8.47 4.26 -5.08
C TYR A 128 -8.03 3.07 -5.93
N ALA A 129 -7.23 3.29 -6.97
CA ALA A 129 -6.64 2.20 -7.74
C ALA A 129 -5.71 1.34 -6.87
N ASN A 130 -4.90 1.96 -6.00
CA ASN A 130 -4.03 1.23 -5.08
C ASN A 130 -4.85 0.43 -4.05
N MET A 131 -5.96 0.98 -3.57
CA MET A 131 -6.88 0.26 -2.67
C MET A 131 -7.48 -0.99 -3.32
N LEU A 132 -7.89 -0.89 -4.59
CA LEU A 132 -8.37 -2.03 -5.37
C LEU A 132 -7.27 -3.06 -5.59
N LEU A 133 -6.04 -2.61 -5.87
CA LEU A 133 -4.89 -3.50 -6.04
C LEU A 133 -4.60 -4.26 -4.74
N MET A 134 -4.50 -3.57 -3.60
CA MET A 134 -4.21 -4.21 -2.30
C MET A 134 -5.32 -5.16 -1.86
N SER A 135 -6.59 -4.82 -2.08
CA SER A 135 -7.71 -5.73 -1.81
C SER A 135 -7.76 -6.95 -2.75
N SER A 136 -7.36 -6.78 -4.01
CA SER A 136 -7.16 -7.94 -4.89
C SER A 136 -6.00 -8.82 -4.43
N LEU A 137 -4.97 -8.23 -3.81
CA LEU A 137 -3.83 -8.99 -3.29
C LEU A 137 -4.18 -9.75 -2.01
N THR A 138 -4.94 -9.13 -1.08
CA THR A 138 -5.42 -9.80 0.15
C THR A 138 -6.24 -11.04 -0.20
N THR A 139 -7.12 -10.92 -1.21
CA THR A 139 -7.91 -12.06 -1.68
C THR A 139 -7.02 -13.14 -2.27
N ILE A 140 -6.20 -12.84 -3.28
CA ILE A 140 -5.32 -13.84 -3.93
C ILE A 140 -4.41 -14.60 -2.93
N LEU A 141 -3.92 -13.92 -1.89
CA LEU A 141 -2.97 -14.52 -0.95
C LEU A 141 -3.61 -15.26 0.22
N PHE A 142 -4.83 -14.91 0.63
CA PHE A 142 -5.42 -15.45 1.87
C PHE A 142 -6.80 -16.09 1.71
N LEU A 143 -7.51 -15.87 0.59
CA LEU A 143 -8.89 -16.32 0.31
C LEU A 143 -8.98 -17.05 -1.03
#